data_AF-A0A848NS60-F1
#
_entry.id   AF-A0A848NS60-F1
#
_cell.length_a   1.000
_cell.length_b   1.000
_cell.length_c   1.000
_cell.angle_alpha   90.00
_cell.angle_beta   90.00
_cell.angle_gamma   90.00
#
_symmetry.space_group_name_H-M   'P 1'
#
loop_
_entity.id
_entity.type
_entity.pdbx_description
1 polymer ?
#
loop_
_entity_poly.entity_id
_entity_poly.type
_entity_poly.pdbx_seq_one_letter_code
_entity_poly.pdbx_strand_id
1 'polypeptide(L)'
;MTRQSRILAQSARRQALKAPPLPALTTLAMVIGSLVSGGAHANPTGGHVVAGRAALNDRGHGPLDINQSTGKAVLHWKGFSIGANA
;
A
#
# COMPACT_ATOMS: atom_id res chain seq x y z
N MET A 1 70.33 42.54 -5.13
CA MET A 1 69.04 43.01 -5.69
C MET A 1 68.80 42.22 -6.98
N THR A 2 67.76 41.42 -7.23
CA THR A 2 66.51 41.09 -6.53
C THR A 2 65.97 39.76 -7.12
N ARG A 3 65.34 38.93 -6.28
CA ARG A 3 64.76 37.59 -6.52
C ARG A 3 63.81 37.51 -7.72
N GLN A 4 63.78 36.36 -8.41
CA GLN A 4 62.52 35.78 -8.91
C GLN A 4 62.52 34.25 -8.77
N SER A 5 61.89 33.79 -7.70
CA SER A 5 61.58 32.41 -7.37
C SER A 5 60.44 31.89 -8.25
N ARG A 6 60.74 31.03 -9.23
CA ARG A 6 59.75 30.24 -9.97
C ARG A 6 59.65 28.85 -9.39
N ILE A 7 58.80 28.60 -8.40
CA ILE A 7 58.47 27.22 -8.01
C ILE A 7 56.99 27.17 -7.58
N LEU A 8 56.20 26.52 -8.44
CA LEU A 8 55.09 25.63 -8.11
C LEU A 8 53.95 26.23 -7.26
N ALA A 9 53.19 27.15 -7.85
CA ALA A 9 51.77 27.25 -7.49
C ALA A 9 51.05 26.05 -8.10
N GLN A 10 51.05 25.00 -7.30
CA GLN A 10 50.29 23.77 -7.38
C GLN A 10 48.81 24.10 -7.58
N SER A 11 48.41 24.39 -8.82
CA SER A 11 47.00 24.43 -9.22
C SER A 11 46.51 22.99 -9.29
N ALA A 12 46.36 22.39 -8.11
CA ALA A 12 45.61 21.17 -7.91
C ALA A 12 44.27 21.37 -8.59
N ARG A 13 44.13 20.73 -9.76
CA ARG A 13 42.88 20.57 -10.47
C ARG A 13 41.96 19.86 -9.50
N ARG A 14 41.20 20.63 -8.71
CA ARG A 14 40.09 20.11 -7.93
C ARG A 14 39.11 19.57 -8.94
N GLN A 15 39.27 18.29 -9.26
CA GLN A 15 38.26 17.51 -9.93
C GLN A 15 37.11 17.48 -8.93
N ALA A 16 36.20 18.43 -9.08
CA ALA A 16 34.96 18.44 -8.34
C ALA A 16 34.28 17.11 -8.68
N LEU A 17 34.27 16.18 -7.72
CA LEU A 17 33.48 14.96 -7.81
C LEU A 17 32.04 15.40 -8.01
N LYS A 18 31.54 15.26 -9.22
CA LYS A 18 30.16 15.55 -9.56
C LYS A 18 29.32 14.49 -8.86
N ALA A 19 28.66 14.86 -7.76
CA ALA A 19 27.76 13.98 -7.04
C ALA A 19 26.71 13.44 -8.03
N PRO A 20 26.48 12.11 -8.07
CA PRO A 20 25.42 11.56 -8.90
C PRO A 20 24.08 12.13 -8.43
N PRO A 21 23.18 12.51 -9.35
CA PRO A 21 21.85 12.94 -8.97
C PRO A 21 21.18 11.77 -8.23
N LEU A 22 20.36 12.09 -7.22
CA LEU A 22 19.69 11.12 -6.34
C LEU A 22 18.26 10.69 -6.81
N PRO A 23 17.86 10.60 -8.10
CA PRO A 23 16.47 10.26 -8.45
C PRO A 23 16.19 8.75 -8.48
N ALA A 24 17.20 7.89 -8.34
CA ALA A 24 17.03 6.44 -8.48
C ALA A 24 16.46 5.76 -7.22
N LEU A 25 16.63 6.35 -6.02
CA LEU A 25 16.12 5.76 -4.79
C LEU A 25 14.62 6.02 -4.59
N THR A 26 14.11 7.14 -5.09
CA THR A 26 12.70 7.53 -4.96
C THR A 26 11.77 6.73 -5.85
N THR A 27 12.23 6.29 -7.02
CA THR A 27 11.42 5.48 -7.95
C THR A 27 11.16 4.07 -7.41
N LEU A 28 12.16 3.45 -6.77
CA LEU A 28 12.01 2.11 -6.20
C LEU A 28 11.04 2.09 -5.01
N ALA A 29 11.08 3.12 -4.15
CA ALA A 29 10.19 3.25 -3.00
C ALA A 29 8.70 3.33 -3.42
N MET A 30 8.39 3.98 -4.56
CA MET A 30 7.02 4.06 -5.06
C MET A 30 6.52 2.72 -5.62
N VAL A 31 7.37 1.92 -6.26
CA VAL A 31 6.99 0.60 -6.81
C VAL A 31 6.70 -0.42 -5.70
N ILE A 32 7.43 -0.36 -4.57
CA ILE A 32 7.18 -1.27 -3.45
C ILE A 32 5.90 -0.87 -2.69
N GLY A 33 5.61 0.43 -2.58
CA GLY A 33 4.42 0.92 -1.88
C GLY A 33 3.08 0.57 -2.55
N SER A 34 3.06 0.40 -3.88
CA SER A 34 1.82 0.11 -4.62
C SER A 34 1.33 -1.35 -4.51
N LEU A 35 2.16 -2.26 -3.99
CA LEU A 35 1.84 -3.69 -3.90
C LEU A 35 1.00 -4.05 -2.65
N VAL A 36 0.84 -3.12 -1.70
CA VAL A 36 0.15 -3.35 -0.40
C VAL A 36 -1.30 -2.85 -0.39
N SER A 37 -1.88 -2.49 -1.54
CA SER A 37 -3.32 -2.19 -1.64
C SER A 37 -4.16 -3.48 -1.49
N GLY A 38 -4.23 -4.01 -0.28
CA GLY A 38 -5.21 -5.01 0.11
C GLY A 38 -6.59 -4.39 -0.02
N GLY A 39 -7.42 -4.92 -0.91
CA GLY A 39 -8.79 -4.44 -1.10
C GLY A 39 -9.51 -4.42 0.24
N ALA A 40 -10.04 -3.25 0.61
CA ALA A 40 -10.88 -3.12 1.78
C ALA A 40 -12.08 -4.06 1.61
N HIS A 41 -12.10 -5.15 2.37
CA HIS A 41 -13.26 -6.05 2.41
C HIS A 41 -14.38 -5.30 3.12
N ALA A 42 -15.29 -4.75 2.32
CA ALA A 42 -16.40 -3.95 2.80
C ALA A 42 -17.53 -4.80 3.41
N ASN A 43 -17.50 -6.12 3.18
CA ASN A 43 -18.53 -7.06 3.62
C ASN A 43 -18.04 -7.98 4.76
N PRO A 44 -18.96 -8.44 5.63
CA PRO A 44 -18.70 -9.54 6.55
C PRO A 44 -18.15 -10.78 5.83
N THR A 45 -17.22 -11.50 6.46
CA THR A 45 -16.52 -12.64 5.83
C THR A 45 -16.79 -13.96 6.55
N GLY A 46 -16.80 -15.04 5.77
CA GLY A 46 -16.95 -16.40 6.30
C GLY A 46 -18.29 -16.64 7.01
N GLY A 47 -19.37 -16.04 6.51
CA GLY A 47 -20.71 -16.22 7.06
C GLY A 47 -21.23 -17.63 6.88
N HIS A 48 -21.72 -18.23 7.97
CA HIS A 48 -22.35 -19.54 7.96
C HIS A 48 -23.65 -19.51 8.78
N VAL A 49 -24.75 -19.99 8.19
CA VAL A 49 -26.04 -20.08 8.88
C VAL A 49 -25.98 -21.24 9.87
N VAL A 50 -26.12 -20.94 11.16
CA VAL A 50 -26.09 -21.94 12.24
C VAL A 50 -27.48 -22.25 12.80
N ALA A 51 -28.47 -21.39 12.55
CA ALA A 51 -29.89 -21.68 12.84
C ALA A 51 -30.81 -20.93 11.86
N GLY A 52 -31.99 -21.47 11.59
CA GLY A 52 -32.91 -20.92 10.60
C GLY A 52 -32.45 -21.16 9.15
N ARG A 53 -32.88 -20.30 8.22
CA ARG A 53 -32.46 -20.32 6.81
C ARG A 53 -32.24 -18.92 6.28
N ALA A 54 -31.08 -18.69 5.69
CA ALA A 54 -30.74 -17.50 4.93
C ALA A 54 -29.81 -17.85 3.77
N ALA A 55 -29.93 -17.14 2.65
CA ALA A 55 -28.96 -17.18 1.56
C ALA A 55 -28.09 -15.92 1.62
N LEU A 56 -26.77 -16.10 1.53
CA LEU A 56 -25.80 -15.01 1.49
C LEU A 56 -25.35 -14.83 0.04
N ASN A 57 -25.50 -13.63 -0.49
CA ASN A 57 -25.09 -13.30 -1.86
C ASN A 57 -24.09 -12.13 -1.83
N ASP A 58 -22.80 -12.47 -1.86
CA ASP A 58 -21.71 -11.50 -1.88
C ASP A 58 -21.35 -11.12 -3.33
N ARG A 59 -21.31 -9.82 -3.61
CA ARG A 59 -20.93 -9.27 -4.91
C ARG A 59 -19.47 -8.83 -4.98
N GLY A 60 -18.68 -9.06 -3.93
CA GLY A 60 -17.26 -8.72 -3.83
C GLY A 60 -17.01 -7.24 -3.51
N HIS A 61 -17.43 -6.33 -4.40
CA HIS A 61 -17.22 -4.87 -4.27
C HIS A 61 -18.52 -4.07 -4.09
N GLY A 62 -19.54 -4.66 -3.47
CA GLY A 62 -20.82 -4.02 -3.25
C GLY A 62 -21.58 -4.69 -2.11
N PRO A 63 -22.87 -4.38 -1.93
CA PRO A 63 -23.62 -4.85 -0.77
C PRO A 63 -23.70 -6.37 -0.73
N LEU A 64 -23.55 -6.92 0.49
CA LEU A 64 -23.87 -8.30 0.82
C LEU A 64 -25.37 -8.42 1.08
N ASP A 65 -26.08 -9.16 0.22
CA ASP A 65 -27.49 -9.47 0.47
C ASP A 65 -27.65 -10.71 1.34
N ILE A 66 -28.52 -10.59 2.35
CA ILE A 66 -28.92 -11.70 3.22
C ILE A 66 -30.42 -11.93 3.06
N ASN A 67 -30.79 -12.96 2.29
CA ASN A 67 -32.19 -13.32 2.06
C ASN A 67 -32.63 -14.37 3.09
N GLN A 68 -33.25 -13.93 4.19
CA GLN A 68 -33.78 -14.79 5.24
C GLN A 68 -35.14 -15.37 4.83
N SER A 69 -35.29 -16.70 4.91
CA SER A 69 -36.53 -17.41 4.56
C SER A 69 -37.27 -18.01 5.74
N THR A 70 -36.74 -17.89 6.96
CA THR A 70 -37.39 -18.25 8.22
C THR A 70 -37.74 -17.03 9.05
N GLY A 71 -38.57 -17.17 10.09
CA GLY A 71 -38.89 -16.06 11.00
C GLY A 71 -37.67 -15.56 11.82
N LYS A 72 -36.66 -16.42 12.00
CA LYS A 72 -35.37 -16.09 12.61
C LYS A 72 -34.25 -16.85 11.91
N ALA A 73 -33.08 -16.25 11.78
CA ALA A 73 -31.84 -16.92 11.43
C ALA A 73 -30.69 -16.45 12.33
N VAL A 74 -29.72 -17.33 12.58
CA VAL A 74 -28.48 -17.01 13.30
C VAL A 74 -27.33 -17.32 12.37
N LEU A 75 -26.47 -16.34 12.14
CA LEU A 75 -25.31 -16.44 11.25
C LEU A 75 -24.05 -16.24 12.08
N HIS A 76 -23.11 -17.17 11.94
CA HIS A 76 -21.78 -17.05 12.52
C HIS A 76 -20.83 -16.49 11.48
N TRP A 77 -20.05 -15.46 11.84
CA TRP A 77 -19.11 -14.79 10.96
C TRP A 77 -17.67 -15.01 11.46
N LYS A 78 -16.74 -15.26 10.54
CA LYS A 78 -15.31 -15.26 10.87
C LYS A 78 -14.83 -13.85 11.22
N GLY A 79 -15.34 -12.86 10.51
CA GLY A 79 -15.12 -11.43 10.78
C GLY A 79 -16.32 -10.63 10.32
N PHE A 80 -16.75 -9.68 11.15
CA PHE A 80 -17.88 -8.81 10.83
C PHE A 80 -17.39 -7.36 10.77
N SER A 81 -17.49 -6.77 9.58
CA SER A 81 -17.18 -5.37 9.31
C SER A 81 -18.05 -4.89 8.16
N ILE A 82 -18.38 -3.60 8.17
CA ILE A 82 -19.10 -2.95 7.06
C ILE A 82 -18.25 -1.74 6.64
N GLY A 83 -17.87 -1.71 5.36
CA GLY A 83 -17.13 -0.60 4.79
C GLY A 83 -17.99 0.66 4.63
N ALA A 84 -17.37 1.83 4.62
CA ALA A 84 -18.08 3.12 4.56
C ALA A 84 -18.90 3.36 3.28
N ASN A 85 -18.72 2.53 2.24
CA ASN A 85 -19.43 2.62 0.95
C ASN A 85 -20.08 1.29 0.53
N ALA A 86 -20.34 0.38 1.49
CA ALA A 86 -21.01 -0.90 1.23
C ALA A 86 -22.46 -0.71 0.80
#